data_AF-A0A5C8B9Z9-F1
#
_entry.id   AF-A0A5C8B9Z9-F1
#
_cell.length_a   1.000
_cell.length_b   1.000
_cell.length_c   1.000
_cell.angle_alpha   90.00
_cell.angle_beta   90.00
_cell.angle_gamma   90.00
#
_symmetry.space_group_name_H-M   'P 1'
#
loop_
_entity.id
_entity.type
_entity.pdbx_description
1 polymer ?
#
loop_
_entity_poly.entity_id
_entity_poly.type
_entity_poly.pdbx_seq_one_letter_code
_entity_poly.pdbx_strand_id
1 'polypeptide(L)'
;MSGTVNIEQMMLRAQTGEPVAIANLLEHWYPDLRRYAQRHCHASYAEDAVQETLLVVTRRFATLRQLTSATAWMFTILKRQCYTLFRQFHIDLHVEDEVWAAMIETRPAAELRLDLIAALESLPPHYLQVILLRDFADLTITEISEQLNESITAVKSRLHRARQMVREYLSTPS
;
A
#
# COMPACT_ATOMS: atom_id res chain seq x y z
N MET A 1 -3.17 -4.62 -35.77
CA MET A 1 -4.60 -4.46 -35.45
C MET A 1 -4.72 -4.40 -33.93
N SER A 2 -4.49 -3.23 -33.33
CA SER A 2 -4.65 -3.05 -31.88
C SER A 2 -6.05 -2.51 -31.63
N GLY A 3 -7.01 -3.42 -31.41
CA GLY A 3 -8.27 -3.02 -30.80
C GLY A 3 -7.96 -2.44 -29.42
N THR A 4 -8.48 -1.25 -29.13
CA THR A 4 -8.44 -0.67 -27.79
C THR A 4 -8.92 -1.71 -26.78
N VAL A 5 -7.98 -2.17 -25.97
CA VAL A 5 -8.20 -3.13 -24.90
C VAL A 5 -9.15 -2.47 -23.89
N ASN A 6 -10.42 -2.90 -23.88
CA ASN A 6 -11.41 -2.35 -22.95
C ASN A 6 -11.18 -2.95 -21.55
N ILE A 7 -10.41 -2.22 -20.74
CA ILE A 7 -10.00 -2.63 -19.39
C ILE A 7 -11.22 -2.89 -18.50
N GLU A 8 -12.28 -2.09 -18.58
CA GLU A 8 -13.50 -2.33 -17.80
C GLU A 8 -14.17 -3.66 -18.17
N GLN A 9 -14.28 -3.94 -19.47
CA GLN A 9 -14.85 -5.20 -19.95
C GLN A 9 -14.01 -6.41 -19.51
N MET A 10 -12.69 -6.26 -19.44
CA MET A 10 -11.81 -7.32 -18.96
C MET A 10 -11.88 -7.48 -17.46
N MET A 11 -12.01 -6.39 -16.68
CA MET A 11 -12.25 -6.47 -15.24
C MET A 11 -13.54 -7.21 -14.93
N LEU A 12 -14.63 -6.97 -15.68
CA LEU A 12 -15.88 -7.69 -15.52
C LEU A 12 -15.73 -9.20 -15.78
N ARG A 13 -15.07 -9.57 -16.89
CA ARG A 13 -14.80 -10.97 -17.24
C ARG A 13 -13.87 -11.65 -16.23
N ALA A 14 -12.84 -10.96 -15.80
CA ALA A 14 -11.90 -11.44 -14.78
C ALA A 14 -12.60 -11.65 -13.43
N GLN A 15 -13.59 -10.82 -13.07
CA GLN A 15 -14.38 -11.00 -11.85
C GLN A 15 -15.20 -12.31 -11.89
N THR A 16 -15.63 -12.75 -13.07
CA THR A 16 -16.29 -14.06 -13.26
C THR A 16 -15.32 -15.24 -13.27
N GLY A 17 -14.02 -15.00 -13.07
CA GLY A 17 -12.98 -16.05 -13.03
C GLY A 17 -12.45 -16.45 -14.40
N GLU A 18 -12.67 -15.64 -15.45
CA GLU A 18 -12.19 -15.96 -16.78
C GLU A 18 -10.66 -15.83 -16.88
N PRO A 19 -9.91 -16.92 -17.13
CA PRO A 19 -8.44 -16.90 -17.05
C PRO A 19 -7.77 -15.96 -18.05
N VAL A 20 -8.30 -15.88 -19.27
CA VAL A 20 -7.77 -15.03 -20.35
C VAL A 20 -7.96 -13.55 -20.01
N ALA A 21 -9.08 -13.18 -19.39
CA ALA A 21 -9.32 -11.80 -18.98
C ALA A 21 -8.37 -11.38 -17.85
N ILE A 22 -8.13 -12.27 -16.87
CA ILE A 22 -7.15 -12.05 -15.80
C ILE A 22 -5.76 -11.89 -16.40
N ALA A 23 -5.31 -12.80 -17.25
CA ALA A 23 -3.97 -12.76 -17.84
C ALA A 23 -3.70 -11.43 -18.57
N ASN A 24 -4.62 -10.98 -19.41
CA ASN A 24 -4.45 -9.73 -20.13
C ASN A 24 -4.46 -8.49 -19.21
N LEU A 25 -5.22 -8.50 -18.11
CA LEU A 25 -5.15 -7.42 -17.10
C LEU A 25 -3.79 -7.40 -16.40
N LEU A 26 -3.25 -8.57 -16.06
CA LEU A 26 -1.92 -8.68 -15.44
C LEU A 26 -0.83 -8.17 -16.38
N GLU A 27 -0.87 -8.52 -17.66
CA GLU A 27 0.06 -8.00 -18.68
C GLU A 27 -0.04 -6.48 -18.79
N HIS A 28 -1.26 -5.92 -18.73
CA HIS A 28 -1.47 -4.48 -18.75
C HIS A 28 -0.90 -3.79 -17.50
N TRP A 29 -1.03 -4.39 -16.31
CA TRP A 29 -0.57 -3.80 -15.05
C TRP A 29 0.91 -4.04 -14.74
N TYR A 30 1.53 -5.06 -15.32
CA TYR A 30 2.90 -5.44 -15.04
C TYR A 30 3.91 -4.28 -15.16
N PRO A 31 3.90 -3.44 -16.22
CA PRO A 31 4.86 -2.35 -16.35
C PRO A 31 4.76 -1.32 -15.22
N ASP A 32 3.55 -1.03 -14.75
CA ASP A 32 3.32 -0.04 -13.70
C ASP A 32 3.66 -0.60 -12.31
N LEU A 33 3.34 -1.87 -12.05
CA LEU A 33 3.77 -2.57 -10.83
C LEU A 33 5.28 -2.65 -10.75
N ARG A 34 5.95 -2.99 -11.86
CA ARG A 34 7.41 -3.05 -11.94
C ARG A 34 8.04 -1.70 -11.69
N ARG A 35 7.53 -0.63 -12.33
CA ARG A 35 8.04 0.73 -12.13
C ARG A 35 7.87 1.20 -10.68
N TYR A 36 6.75 0.88 -10.05
CA TYR A 36 6.50 1.18 -8.65
C TYR A 36 7.47 0.41 -7.75
N ALA A 37 7.61 -0.90 -7.96
CA ALA A 37 8.46 -1.76 -7.16
C ALA A 37 9.93 -1.32 -7.21
N GLN A 38 10.43 -0.98 -8.40
CA GLN A 38 11.79 -0.47 -8.57
C GLN A 38 12.07 0.84 -7.81
N ARG A 39 11.02 1.63 -7.55
CA ARG A 39 11.13 2.91 -6.86
C ARG A 39 10.96 2.79 -5.35
N HIS A 40 10.21 1.80 -4.88
CA HIS A 40 9.74 1.72 -3.49
C HIS A 40 10.19 0.46 -2.76
N CYS A 41 10.80 -0.49 -3.46
CA CYS A 41 11.26 -1.76 -2.92
C CYS A 41 12.77 -1.84 -3.14
N HIS A 42 13.48 -2.54 -2.28
CA HIS A 42 14.91 -2.73 -2.49
C HIS A 42 15.14 -3.54 -3.77
N ALA A 43 16.19 -3.18 -4.50
CA ALA A 43 16.47 -3.72 -5.83
C ALA A 43 16.56 -5.26 -5.86
N SER A 44 17.03 -5.88 -4.79
CA SER A 44 17.22 -7.33 -4.68
C SER A 44 15.93 -8.15 -4.70
N TYR A 45 14.78 -7.57 -4.36
CA TYR A 45 13.50 -8.30 -4.27
C TYR A 45 12.33 -7.56 -4.94
N ALA A 46 12.60 -6.48 -5.68
CA ALA A 46 11.57 -5.72 -6.38
C ALA A 46 10.80 -6.58 -7.39
N GLU A 47 11.49 -7.44 -8.15
CA GLU A 47 10.85 -8.32 -9.14
C GLU A 47 10.03 -9.43 -8.45
N ASP A 48 10.54 -10.00 -7.36
CA ASP A 48 9.84 -11.01 -6.57
C ASP A 48 8.55 -10.45 -5.95
N ALA A 49 8.60 -9.20 -5.44
CA ALA A 49 7.43 -8.53 -4.92
C ALA A 49 6.34 -8.34 -5.98
N VAL A 50 6.73 -8.05 -7.23
CA VAL A 50 5.80 -7.97 -8.37
C VAL A 50 5.21 -9.33 -8.67
N GLN A 51 6.03 -10.38 -8.76
CA GLN A 51 5.54 -11.74 -9.03
C GLN A 51 4.54 -12.22 -7.98
N GLU A 52 4.87 -12.05 -6.69
CA GLU A 52 3.96 -12.39 -5.59
C GLU A 52 2.66 -11.57 -5.64
N THR A 53 2.74 -10.31 -6.06
CA THR A 53 1.56 -9.47 -6.26
C THR A 53 0.66 -10.04 -7.36
N LEU A 54 1.22 -10.39 -8.52
CA LEU A 54 0.45 -10.96 -9.63
C LEU A 54 -0.21 -12.29 -9.24
N LEU A 55 0.49 -13.14 -8.48
CA LEU A 55 -0.07 -14.40 -7.96
C LEU A 55 -1.26 -14.16 -7.03
N VAL A 56 -1.15 -13.20 -6.12
CA VAL A 56 -2.25 -12.81 -5.21
C VAL A 56 -3.42 -12.24 -6.00
N VAL A 57 -3.15 -11.36 -6.98
CA VAL A 57 -4.19 -10.78 -7.85
C VAL A 57 -4.93 -11.88 -8.59
N THR A 58 -4.22 -12.80 -9.25
CA THR A 58 -4.82 -13.94 -9.98
C THR A 58 -5.79 -14.74 -9.10
N ARG A 59 -5.41 -15.02 -7.85
CA ARG A 59 -6.21 -15.85 -6.92
C ARG A 59 -7.39 -15.09 -6.32
N ARG A 60 -7.28 -13.77 -6.17
CA ARG A 60 -8.23 -12.97 -5.38
C ARG A 60 -9.04 -11.99 -6.21
N PHE A 61 -8.79 -11.87 -7.51
CA PHE A 61 -9.45 -10.89 -8.35
C PHE A 61 -10.98 -11.00 -8.30
N ALA A 62 -11.51 -12.23 -8.39
CA ALA A 62 -12.95 -12.51 -8.31
C ALA A 62 -13.59 -12.08 -6.97
N THR A 63 -12.80 -11.89 -5.91
CA THR A 63 -13.30 -11.43 -4.60
C THR A 63 -13.46 -9.91 -4.51
N LEU A 64 -12.95 -9.17 -5.50
CA LEU A 64 -13.02 -7.71 -5.53
C LEU A 64 -14.44 -7.25 -5.83
N ARG A 65 -15.10 -6.58 -4.88
CA ARG A 65 -16.49 -6.11 -5.03
C ARG A 65 -16.62 -4.83 -5.86
N GLN A 66 -15.60 -3.97 -5.84
CA GLN A 66 -15.57 -2.69 -6.55
C GLN A 66 -14.43 -2.68 -7.55
N LEU A 67 -14.74 -2.89 -8.83
CA LEU A 67 -13.73 -2.98 -9.89
C LEU A 67 -13.01 -1.65 -10.13
N THR A 68 -13.66 -0.52 -9.88
CA THR A 68 -13.05 0.82 -9.91
C THR A 68 -11.89 0.97 -8.92
N SER A 69 -11.82 0.13 -7.89
CA SER A 69 -10.74 0.13 -6.90
C SER A 69 -9.59 -0.81 -7.23
N ALA A 70 -9.64 -1.56 -8.33
CA ALA A 70 -8.69 -2.64 -8.65
C ALA A 70 -7.24 -2.19 -8.64
N THR A 71 -6.95 -1.04 -9.24
CA THR A 71 -5.61 -0.45 -9.28
C THR A 71 -5.08 -0.14 -7.88
N ALA A 72 -5.88 0.57 -7.05
CA ALA A 72 -5.49 0.91 -5.68
C ALA A 72 -5.30 -0.33 -4.79
N TRP A 73 -6.19 -1.31 -4.93
CA TRP A 73 -6.11 -2.59 -4.23
C TRP A 73 -4.82 -3.35 -4.57
N MET A 74 -4.45 -3.39 -5.86
CA MET A 74 -3.25 -4.05 -6.34
C MET A 74 -1.96 -3.39 -5.84
N PHE A 75 -1.88 -2.06 -5.86
CA PHE A 75 -0.73 -1.35 -5.26
C PHE A 75 -0.63 -1.57 -3.76
N THR A 76 -1.76 -1.75 -3.07
CA THR A 76 -1.75 -2.15 -1.64
C THR A 76 -1.15 -3.54 -1.44
N ILE A 77 -1.41 -4.49 -2.35
CA ILE A 77 -0.76 -5.81 -2.33
C ILE A 77 0.74 -5.66 -2.58
N LEU A 78 1.14 -4.90 -3.62
CA LEU A 78 2.54 -4.71 -3.97
C LEU A 78 3.36 -4.11 -2.83
N LYS A 79 2.84 -3.05 -2.20
CA LYS A 79 3.49 -2.41 -1.06
C LYS A 79 3.72 -3.41 0.08
N ARG A 80 2.72 -4.25 0.37
CA ARG A 80 2.83 -5.32 1.38
C ARG A 80 3.91 -6.34 0.99
N GLN A 81 3.98 -6.78 -0.25
CA GLN A 81 4.99 -7.77 -0.67
C GLN A 81 6.41 -7.22 -0.53
N CYS A 82 6.62 -5.96 -0.88
CA CYS A 82 7.91 -5.30 -0.69
C CYS A 82 8.32 -5.23 0.78
N TYR A 83 7.37 -4.96 1.67
CA TYR A 83 7.63 -4.96 3.11
C TYR A 83 7.87 -6.37 3.67
N THR A 84 7.09 -7.36 3.23
CA THR A 84 7.28 -8.77 3.65
C THR A 84 8.66 -9.29 3.24
N LEU A 85 9.07 -9.05 2.00
CA LEU A 85 10.39 -9.46 1.51
C LEU A 85 11.51 -8.66 2.19
N PHE A 86 11.33 -7.35 2.39
CA PHE A 86 12.27 -6.55 3.19
C PHE A 86 12.50 -7.19 4.56
N ARG A 87 11.43 -7.48 5.31
CA ARG A 87 11.54 -8.13 6.62
C ARG A 87 12.22 -9.50 6.53
N GLN A 88 11.82 -10.33 5.59
CA GLN A 88 12.40 -11.66 5.43
C GLN A 88 13.92 -11.61 5.19
N PHE A 89 14.41 -10.59 4.49
CA PHE A 89 15.83 -10.44 4.13
C PHE A 89 16.63 -9.50 5.06
N HIS A 90 15.98 -8.62 5.82
CA HIS A 90 16.62 -7.62 6.68
C HIS A 90 16.35 -7.78 8.19
N ILE A 91 15.65 -8.83 8.63
CA ILE A 91 15.67 -9.24 10.05
C ILE A 91 17.03 -9.89 10.37
N ASP A 92 18.09 -9.08 10.27
CA ASP A 92 19.33 -9.23 11.03
C ASP A 92 20.11 -7.90 11.23
N LEU A 93 19.54 -6.72 10.92
CA LEU A 93 20.27 -5.45 11.09
C LEU A 93 19.45 -4.34 11.75
N HIS A 94 20.06 -3.77 12.79
CA HIS A 94 19.61 -2.58 13.52
C HIS A 94 19.41 -1.42 12.55
N VAL A 95 18.23 -0.80 12.61
CA VAL A 95 17.82 0.29 11.74
C VAL A 95 18.57 1.56 12.16
N GLU A 96 19.51 2.03 11.33
CA GLU A 96 20.08 3.39 11.43
C GLU A 96 19.29 4.37 10.53
N ASP A 97 19.05 5.54 11.09
CA ASP A 97 18.08 6.59 10.71
C ASP A 97 18.24 7.23 9.31
N GLU A 98 19.15 6.77 8.46
CA GLU A 98 19.51 7.46 7.20
C GLU A 98 18.61 7.12 6.01
N VAL A 99 17.97 5.94 6.01
CA VAL A 99 17.09 5.49 4.91
C VAL A 99 15.78 6.30 4.86
N TRP A 100 15.35 6.85 5.99
CA TRP A 100 14.10 7.62 6.09
C TRP A 100 14.19 8.99 5.39
N ALA A 101 15.37 9.61 5.40
CA ALA A 101 15.60 10.92 4.79
C ALA A 101 15.48 10.88 3.25
N ALA A 102 15.91 9.79 2.61
CA ALA A 102 15.91 9.66 1.15
C ALA A 102 14.50 9.41 0.56
N MET A 103 13.62 8.71 1.28
CA MET A 103 12.23 8.47 0.84
C MET A 103 11.36 9.74 0.86
N ILE A 104 11.81 10.78 1.59
CA ILE A 104 11.10 12.05 1.73
C ILE A 104 11.19 12.90 0.45
N GLU A 105 12.13 12.66 -0.48
CA GLU A 105 12.36 13.58 -1.61
C GLU A 105 11.39 13.47 -2.80
N THR A 106 10.51 12.47 -2.86
CA THR A 106 9.51 12.38 -3.95
C THR A 106 8.17 13.01 -3.57
N ARG A 107 7.93 14.22 -4.09
CA ARG A 107 6.89 15.20 -3.74
C ARG A 107 5.48 14.92 -4.29
N PRO A 108 4.42 15.21 -3.51
CA PRO A 108 3.33 16.13 -3.88
C PRO A 108 3.70 17.58 -3.49
N ALA A 109 2.94 18.57 -3.98
CA ALA A 109 3.18 20.01 -3.75
C ALA A 109 3.59 20.32 -2.30
N ALA A 110 4.67 21.10 -2.12
CA ALA A 110 5.35 21.28 -0.83
C ALA A 110 4.42 21.71 0.32
N GLU A 111 3.34 22.43 0.00
CA GLU A 111 2.28 22.85 0.93
C GLU A 111 1.51 21.65 1.50
N LEU A 112 1.01 20.73 0.66
CA LEU A 112 0.32 19.51 1.11
C LEU A 112 1.20 18.62 2.00
N ARG A 113 2.53 18.69 1.80
CA ARG A 113 3.50 17.94 2.62
C ARG A 113 3.67 18.57 4.01
N LEU A 114 3.77 19.89 4.08
CA LEU A 114 3.85 20.61 5.35
C LEU A 114 2.55 20.44 6.14
N ASP A 115 1.40 20.53 5.48
CA ASP A 115 0.09 20.32 6.11
C ASP A 115 -0.08 18.89 6.62
N LEU A 116 0.43 17.88 5.89
CA LEU A 116 0.42 16.50 6.36
C LEU A 116 1.32 16.29 7.59
N ILE A 117 2.50 16.90 7.61
CA ILE A 117 3.41 16.82 8.77
C ILE A 117 2.74 17.46 9.99
N ALA A 118 2.18 18.66 9.84
CA ALA A 118 1.46 19.34 10.91
C ALA A 118 0.22 18.55 11.38
N ALA A 119 -0.52 17.93 10.45
CA ALA A 119 -1.64 17.06 10.76
C ALA A 119 -1.21 15.84 11.59
N LEU A 120 -0.08 15.21 11.25
CA LEU A 120 0.46 14.07 12.00
C LEU A 120 0.99 14.49 13.38
N GLU A 121 1.69 15.62 13.48
CA GLU A 121 2.17 16.18 14.75
C GLU A 121 1.03 16.59 15.69
N SER A 122 -0.14 16.93 15.15
CA SER A 122 -1.34 17.24 15.92
C SER A 122 -2.01 16.02 16.56
N LEU A 123 -1.65 14.80 16.15
CA LEU A 123 -2.26 13.58 16.66
C LEU A 123 -1.77 13.26 18.08
N PRO A 124 -2.67 12.82 18.97
CA PRO A 124 -2.27 12.14 20.20
C PRO A 124 -1.28 11.00 19.93
N PRO A 125 -0.26 10.79 20.79
CA PRO A 125 0.84 9.86 20.51
C PRO A 125 0.40 8.44 20.14
N HIS A 126 -0.69 7.95 20.76
CA HIS A 126 -1.23 6.63 20.50
C HIS A 126 -1.91 6.51 19.10
N TYR A 127 -2.48 7.59 18.58
CA TYR A 127 -3.00 7.62 17.20
C TYR A 127 -1.89 7.81 16.17
N LEU A 128 -0.89 8.63 16.49
CA LEU A 128 0.30 8.78 15.65
C LEU A 128 1.05 7.44 15.52
N GLN A 129 1.24 6.73 16.62
CA GLN A 129 1.94 5.45 16.62
C GLN A 129 1.25 4.40 15.73
N VAL A 130 -0.07 4.26 15.81
CA VAL A 130 -0.80 3.25 15.02
C VAL A 130 -0.83 3.61 13.53
N ILE A 131 -0.91 4.90 13.18
CA ILE A 131 -0.92 5.33 11.77
C ILE A 131 0.47 5.25 11.15
N LEU A 132 1.53 5.56 11.91
CA LEU A 132 2.92 5.34 11.47
C LEU A 132 3.19 3.85 11.24
N LEU A 133 2.85 3.00 12.21
CA LEU A 133 3.06 1.56 12.06
C LEU A 133 2.27 0.98 10.86
N ARG A 134 1.05 1.49 10.62
CA ARG A 134 0.21 0.96 9.55
C ARG A 134 0.49 1.54 8.17
N ASP A 135 0.52 2.85 8.04
CA ASP A 135 0.50 3.55 6.75
C ASP A 135 1.91 3.90 6.25
N PHE A 136 2.88 3.96 7.18
CA PHE A 136 4.29 4.27 6.89
C PHE A 136 5.20 3.05 6.99
N ALA A 137 5.05 2.23 8.03
CA ALA A 137 5.83 1.00 8.21
C ALA A 137 5.11 -0.26 7.67
N ASP A 138 3.89 -0.13 7.13
CA ASP A 138 3.13 -1.22 6.48
C ASP A 138 2.81 -2.46 7.33
N LEU A 139 2.90 -2.38 8.67
CA LEU A 139 2.54 -3.50 9.54
C LEU A 139 1.06 -3.86 9.39
N THR A 140 0.76 -5.15 9.40
CA THR A 140 -0.59 -5.67 9.50
C THR A 140 -1.22 -5.34 10.85
N ILE A 141 -2.56 -5.32 10.90
CA ILE A 141 -3.29 -5.07 12.15
C ILE A 141 -2.90 -6.09 13.22
N THR A 142 -2.60 -7.32 12.83
CA THR A 142 -2.13 -8.39 13.73
C THR A 142 -0.74 -8.08 14.27
N GLU A 143 0.23 -7.72 13.42
CA GLU A 143 1.58 -7.34 13.87
C GLU A 143 1.56 -6.11 14.78
N ILE A 144 0.69 -5.12 14.50
CA ILE A 144 0.52 -3.95 15.36
C ILE A 144 -0.12 -4.35 16.71
N SER A 145 -1.11 -5.24 16.68
CA SER A 145 -1.77 -5.78 17.88
C SER A 145 -0.77 -6.48 18.78
N GLU A 146 0.12 -7.30 18.22
CA GLU A 146 1.20 -7.97 18.93
C GLU A 146 2.25 -6.98 19.45
N GLN A 147 2.72 -6.06 18.60
CA GLN A 147 3.77 -5.10 18.95
C GLN A 147 3.32 -4.09 20.03
N LEU A 148 2.05 -3.67 20.01
CA LEU A 148 1.50 -2.73 21.00
C LEU A 148 0.86 -3.44 22.20
N ASN A 149 0.83 -4.78 22.20
CA ASN A 149 0.13 -5.60 23.21
C ASN A 149 -1.33 -5.17 23.42
N GLU A 150 -2.03 -4.92 22.31
CA GLU A 150 -3.41 -4.45 22.26
C GLU A 150 -4.29 -5.42 21.47
N SER A 151 -5.62 -5.36 21.65
CA SER A 151 -6.52 -6.17 20.82
C SER A 151 -6.58 -5.65 19.38
N ILE A 152 -6.76 -6.57 18.41
CA ILE A 152 -7.03 -6.25 16.99
C ILE A 152 -8.16 -5.20 16.85
N THR A 153 -9.19 -5.29 17.68
CA THR A 153 -10.32 -4.35 17.68
C THR A 153 -9.90 -2.95 18.13
N ALA A 154 -9.06 -2.85 19.16
CA ALA A 154 -8.50 -1.57 19.62
C ALA A 154 -7.62 -0.94 18.54
N VAL A 155 -6.74 -1.72 17.90
CA VAL A 155 -5.89 -1.27 16.79
C VAL A 155 -6.73 -0.74 15.62
N LYS A 156 -7.77 -1.48 15.19
CA LYS A 156 -8.69 -1.04 14.13
C LYS A 156 -9.37 0.27 14.47
N SER A 157 -9.89 0.39 15.69
CA SER A 157 -10.58 1.60 16.16
C SER A 157 -9.63 2.80 16.18
N ARG A 158 -8.43 2.63 16.75
CA ARG A 158 -7.41 3.68 16.80
C ARG A 158 -6.95 4.13 15.43
N LEU A 159 -6.70 3.19 14.52
CA LEU A 159 -6.27 3.50 13.16
C LEU A 159 -7.36 4.26 12.38
N HIS A 160 -8.62 3.85 12.54
CA HIS A 160 -9.74 4.56 11.94
C HIS A 160 -9.81 6.00 12.46
N ARG A 161 -9.71 6.19 13.78
CA ARG A 161 -9.74 7.50 14.40
C ARG A 161 -8.56 8.39 13.98
N ALA A 162 -7.35 7.83 13.93
CA ALA A 162 -6.15 8.54 13.49
C ALA A 162 -6.31 9.09 12.06
N ARG A 163 -6.77 8.26 11.12
CA ARG A 163 -7.02 8.69 9.73
C ARG A 163 -8.14 9.70 9.61
N GLN A 164 -9.16 9.63 10.46
CA GLN A 164 -10.22 10.62 10.51
C GLN A 164 -9.68 11.98 10.95
N MET A 165 -8.89 12.03 12.01
CA MET A 165 -8.29 13.28 12.52
C MET A 165 -7.36 13.93 11.49
N VAL A 166 -6.52 13.15 10.81
CA VAL A 166 -5.67 13.67 9.72
C VAL A 166 -6.52 14.25 8.58
N ARG A 167 -7.60 13.56 8.20
CA ARG A 167 -8.51 14.05 7.15
C ARG A 167 -9.21 15.35 7.58
N GLU A 168 -9.71 15.42 8.81
CA GLU A 168 -10.37 16.61 9.36
C GLU A 168 -9.43 17.81 9.35
N TYR A 169 -8.18 17.62 9.78
CA TYR A 169 -7.14 18.64 9.75
C TYR A 169 -6.90 19.16 8.32
N LEU A 170 -6.69 18.25 7.36
CA LEU A 170 -6.43 18.60 5.96
C LEU A 170 -7.66 19.16 5.22
N SER A 171 -8.86 18.93 5.74
CA SER A 171 -10.11 19.45 5.16
C SER A 171 -10.50 20.84 5.66
N THR A 172 -9.80 21.34 6.68
CA THR A 172 -10.01 22.69 7.19
C THR A 172 -9.17 23.64 6.34
N PRO A 173 -9.78 24.56 5.55
CA PRO A 173 -9.01 25.52 4.77
C PRO A 173 -8.19 26.38 5.74
N SER A 174 -6.85 26.35 5.55
CA SER A 174 -5.93 27.28 6.21
C SER A 174 -6.01 28.67 5.59
#